data_AF-A0A8J5IR79-F1
#
_entry.id   AF-A0A8J5IR79-F1
#
_cell.length_a   1.000
_cell.length_b   1.000
_cell.length_c   1.000
_cell.angle_alpha   90.00
_cell.angle_beta   90.00
_cell.angle_gamma   90.00
#
_symmetry.space_group_name_H-M   'P 1'
#
loop_
_entity.id
_entity.type
_entity.pdbx_description
1 polymer ?
#
loop_
_entity_poly.entity_id
_entity_poly.type
_entity_poly.pdbx_seq_one_letter_code
_entity_poly.pdbx_strand_id
1 'polypeptide(L)'
;MAFVMFVARFLLLSMALCGTVNTQRIPRRPPGFTLGSGSTDAGVQLESYIDLLCPDSKSAYPGLKKLVEHYEADELRVRFVLFPLPYHQHAFATAEAAFTITTVLGDKSFVTWLETIYANQDIFWNKATKDLSPVQVVGKLKTLAQKTFPSLTDKQWDEQMTGYGGTDVDDHTRESWKYTCSRGMSGTPMYTLNGVPFEADADWTFEQWYKVIDPLVKANKPVLELQAETQAWKDVHLSGNPRALPDRDVMHLVRAGEWATTAQACEGLAGGTRAASQAAAIAAAVALTLLEADRKTVVVSYAVVEATLILINELTTLADVKYIDIPAGALAAGPLIDSWIYQSDAIAKSQLAALDSFCQLPSSVLRRMRDEIPSGKLVSRCDVFHRDQTCAQFHRDYFIKGMKFAIRLYVPIYAVSVLAPKYKRWIGGPRPELAPLVMRYLRTCCCLTMLYQVPLGFSCLSPSDRHRATVRMAGALTTLAFVAEHEHRRGSVIKAVGVYSTGAVAARIVAALGVSPKAVKLGQLVLLSAAMTVIFQRTTPDSSRMTQMLYGYSDKPASTGDDARVAKR
;
A
#
# COMPACT_ATOMS: atom_id res chain seq x y z
N MET A 1 7.17 -27.15 -30.53
CA MET A 1 6.20 -26.17 -31.09
C MET A 1 4.96 -25.99 -30.22
N ALA A 2 4.29 -27.06 -29.76
CA ALA A 2 3.10 -26.97 -28.91
C ALA A 2 3.31 -26.22 -27.57
N PHE A 3 4.45 -26.41 -26.90
CA PHE A 3 4.79 -25.72 -25.65
C PHE A 3 5.04 -24.21 -25.83
N VAL A 4 5.70 -23.83 -26.93
CA VAL A 4 5.94 -22.41 -27.27
C VAL A 4 4.63 -21.70 -27.61
N MET A 5 3.70 -22.38 -28.30
CA MET A 5 2.37 -21.85 -28.56
C MET A 5 1.50 -21.78 -27.29
N PHE A 6 1.66 -22.72 -26.34
CA PHE A 6 0.99 -22.66 -25.05
C PHE A 6 1.48 -21.48 -24.20
N VAL A 7 2.80 -21.27 -24.12
CA VAL A 7 3.40 -20.13 -23.40
C VAL A 7 3.04 -18.80 -24.07
N ALA A 8 3.07 -18.69 -25.40
CA ALA A 8 2.68 -17.48 -26.11
C ALA A 8 1.18 -17.16 -25.95
N ARG A 9 0.30 -18.18 -26.00
CA ARG A 9 -1.14 -18.00 -25.73
C ARG A 9 -1.41 -17.67 -24.27
N PHE A 10 -0.67 -18.25 -23.33
CA PHE A 10 -0.76 -17.91 -21.90
C PHE A 10 -0.25 -16.50 -21.62
N LEU A 11 0.83 -16.06 -22.29
CA LEU A 11 1.35 -14.68 -22.22
C LEU A 11 0.38 -13.67 -22.84
N LEU A 12 -0.27 -13.99 -23.96
CA LEU A 12 -1.30 -13.15 -24.57
C LEU A 12 -2.58 -13.10 -23.72
N LEU A 13 -3.00 -14.23 -23.11
CA LEU A 13 -4.12 -14.27 -22.20
C LEU A 13 -3.83 -13.50 -20.90
N SER A 14 -2.60 -13.59 -20.38
CA SER A 14 -2.17 -12.86 -19.18
C SER A 14 -1.92 -11.38 -19.45
N MET A 15 -1.48 -10.98 -20.65
CA MET A 15 -1.45 -9.57 -21.08
C MET A 15 -2.86 -9.01 -21.29
N ALA A 16 -3.80 -9.81 -21.82
CA ALA A 16 -5.21 -9.44 -21.91
C ALA A 16 -5.88 -9.34 -20.52
N LEU A 17 -5.51 -10.18 -19.56
CA LEU A 17 -5.90 -10.05 -18.15
C LEU A 17 -5.18 -8.89 -17.42
N CYS A 18 -4.03 -8.43 -17.91
CA CYS A 18 -3.30 -7.28 -17.37
C CYS A 18 -3.90 -5.94 -17.82
N GLY A 19 -4.65 -5.94 -18.93
CA GLY A 19 -5.35 -4.78 -19.47
C GLY A 19 -6.63 -4.37 -18.72
N THR A 20 -7.03 -5.10 -17.66
CA THR A 20 -8.26 -4.82 -16.90
C THR A 20 -8.03 -4.77 -15.39
N VAL A 21 -6.92 -4.20 -14.94
CA VAL A 21 -6.90 -3.62 -13.58
C VAL A 21 -7.71 -2.33 -13.66
N ASN A 22 -9.00 -2.44 -13.32
CA ASN A 22 -9.96 -1.33 -13.25
C ASN A 22 -9.28 -0.03 -12.81
N THR A 23 -9.25 0.97 -13.68
CA THR A 23 -9.16 2.36 -13.26
C THR A 23 -10.40 2.63 -12.40
N GLN A 24 -10.32 2.40 -11.09
CA GLN A 24 -11.40 2.82 -10.19
C GLN A 24 -11.43 4.34 -10.24
N ARG A 25 -12.52 4.89 -10.80
CA ARG A 25 -12.80 6.32 -10.83
C ARG A 25 -12.85 6.79 -9.37
N ILE A 26 -11.96 7.72 -9.02
CA ILE A 26 -11.90 8.32 -7.68
C ILE A 26 -13.10 9.27 -7.58
N PRO A 27 -14.01 9.10 -6.61
CA PRO A 27 -15.15 10.00 -6.45
C PRO A 27 -14.67 11.44 -6.23
N ARG A 28 -15.32 12.40 -6.89
CA ARG A 28 -14.98 13.83 -6.77
C ARG A 28 -15.20 14.40 -5.36
N ARG A 29 -16.07 13.76 -4.58
CA ARG A 29 -16.40 14.07 -3.18
C ARG A 29 -16.67 12.77 -2.43
N PRO A 30 -16.54 12.73 -1.09
CA PRO A 30 -16.96 11.57 -0.29
C PRO A 30 -18.38 11.12 -0.69
N PRO A 31 -18.57 9.85 -1.09
CA PRO A 31 -19.87 9.35 -1.53
C PRO A 31 -20.93 9.44 -0.43
N GLY A 32 -22.18 9.50 -0.86
CA GLY A 32 -23.36 9.45 0.00
C GLY A 32 -24.08 10.78 0.19
N PHE A 33 -25.19 10.72 0.91
CA PHE A 33 -26.14 11.81 1.11
C PHE A 33 -26.26 12.14 2.59
N THR A 34 -26.20 13.43 2.95
CA THR A 34 -26.39 13.86 4.35
C THR A 34 -27.85 13.70 4.75
N LEU A 35 -28.09 13.05 5.89
CA LEU A 35 -29.39 13.06 6.56
C LEU A 35 -29.49 14.31 7.45
N GLY A 36 -30.56 15.08 7.29
CA GLY A 36 -30.73 16.35 8.02
C GLY A 36 -29.81 17.46 7.49
N SER A 37 -29.37 18.35 8.39
CA SER A 37 -28.59 19.55 8.07
C SER A 37 -27.12 19.48 8.52
N GLY A 38 -26.63 18.29 8.92
CA GLY A 38 -25.27 18.11 9.41
C GLY A 38 -24.19 18.64 8.46
N SER A 39 -23.28 19.46 8.99
CA SER A 39 -22.18 20.09 8.28
C SER A 39 -21.08 19.10 7.92
N THR A 40 -20.38 19.36 6.82
CA THR A 40 -19.15 18.63 6.48
C THR A 40 -18.08 18.75 7.56
N ASP A 41 -18.17 19.80 8.36
CA ASP A 41 -17.22 20.15 9.41
C ASP A 41 -17.70 19.73 10.80
N ALA A 42 -18.81 18.98 10.88
CA ALA A 42 -19.35 18.53 12.15
C ALA A 42 -18.32 17.70 12.92
N GLY A 43 -18.18 17.96 14.21
CA GLY A 43 -17.18 17.33 15.07
C GLY A 43 -17.34 15.80 15.18
N VAL A 44 -18.54 15.29 14.93
CA VAL A 44 -18.82 13.85 14.83
C VAL A 44 -19.38 13.52 13.44
N GLN A 45 -18.78 12.56 12.75
CA GLN A 45 -19.16 12.05 11.45
C GLN A 45 -19.59 10.58 11.57
N LEU A 46 -20.85 10.30 11.29
CA LEU A 46 -21.40 8.94 11.22
C LEU A 46 -21.75 8.61 9.77
N GLU A 47 -21.12 7.60 9.19
CA GLU A 47 -21.55 7.05 7.90
C GLU A 47 -22.36 5.79 8.14
N SER A 48 -23.49 5.67 7.46
CA SER A 48 -24.33 4.48 7.43
C SER A 48 -24.40 3.95 6.00
N TYR A 49 -23.91 2.74 5.80
CA TYR A 49 -23.90 2.05 4.51
C TYR A 49 -25.21 1.28 4.37
N ILE A 50 -26.06 1.69 3.44
CA ILE A 50 -27.46 1.23 3.34
C ILE A 50 -27.79 0.67 1.97
N ASP A 51 -28.71 -0.29 1.94
CA ASP A 51 -29.40 -0.74 0.74
C ASP A 51 -30.87 -0.35 0.86
N LEU A 52 -31.40 0.31 -0.17
CA LEU A 52 -32.79 0.78 -0.19
C LEU A 52 -33.80 -0.38 -0.15
N LEU A 53 -33.42 -1.59 -0.54
CA LEU A 53 -34.28 -2.79 -0.47
C LEU A 53 -34.04 -3.66 0.78
N CYS A 54 -33.05 -3.33 1.60
CA CYS A 54 -32.76 -4.06 2.83
C CYS A 54 -33.76 -3.69 3.95
N PRO A 55 -34.46 -4.66 4.55
CA PRO A 55 -35.38 -4.38 5.66
C PRO A 55 -34.64 -3.86 6.90
N ASP A 56 -33.42 -4.31 7.17
CA ASP A 56 -32.62 -3.85 8.30
C ASP A 56 -32.15 -2.40 8.09
N SER A 57 -31.82 -2.00 6.85
CA SER A 57 -31.51 -0.59 6.55
C SER A 57 -32.72 0.31 6.80
N LYS A 58 -33.93 -0.18 6.47
CA LYS A 58 -35.20 0.49 6.81
C LYS A 58 -35.41 0.55 8.32
N SER A 59 -35.09 -0.51 9.06
CA SER A 59 -35.21 -0.57 10.52
C SER A 59 -34.30 0.46 11.22
N ALA A 60 -33.12 0.73 10.67
CA ALA A 60 -32.15 1.67 11.26
C ALA A 60 -32.54 3.14 11.10
N TYR A 61 -33.33 3.45 10.07
CA TYR A 61 -33.65 4.82 9.70
C TYR A 61 -34.29 5.66 10.82
N PRO A 62 -35.30 5.19 11.59
CA PRO A 62 -35.93 5.99 12.63
C PRO A 62 -34.96 6.42 13.75
N GLY A 63 -34.03 5.56 14.15
CA GLY A 63 -33.03 5.88 15.18
C GLY A 63 -32.08 6.98 14.70
N LEU A 64 -31.57 6.85 13.48
CA LEU A 64 -30.70 7.85 12.85
C LEU A 64 -31.42 9.18 12.58
N LYS A 65 -32.70 9.13 12.22
CA LYS A 65 -33.53 10.32 12.00
C LYS A 65 -33.69 11.13 13.29
N LYS A 66 -34.08 10.48 14.39
CA LYS A 66 -34.15 11.12 15.71
C LYS A 66 -32.80 11.66 16.17
N LEU A 67 -31.71 10.97 15.81
CA LEU A 67 -30.36 11.38 16.15
C LEU A 67 -29.98 12.72 15.48
N VAL A 68 -30.26 12.89 14.19
CA VAL A 68 -29.98 14.16 13.48
C VAL A 68 -30.95 15.29 13.86
N GLU A 69 -32.12 14.96 14.40
CA GLU A 69 -33.06 15.95 14.96
C GLU A 69 -32.60 16.46 16.34
N HIS A 70 -31.74 15.71 17.03
CA HIS A 70 -31.28 16.05 18.38
C HIS A 70 -30.05 16.95 18.41
N TYR A 71 -29.13 16.80 17.46
CA TYR A 71 -27.86 17.53 17.43
C TYR A 71 -27.86 18.68 16.42
N GLU A 72 -27.11 19.72 16.74
CA GLU A 72 -26.91 20.85 15.82
C GLU A 72 -26.03 20.45 14.63
N ALA A 73 -26.07 21.27 13.57
CA ALA A 73 -25.42 20.95 12.30
C ALA A 73 -23.88 20.80 12.41
N ASP A 74 -23.23 21.52 13.32
CA ASP A 74 -21.79 21.46 13.59
C ASP A 74 -21.40 20.42 14.64
N GLU A 75 -22.37 19.81 15.33
CA GLU A 75 -22.12 18.77 16.33
C GLU A 75 -22.05 17.38 15.68
N LEU A 76 -23.03 17.05 14.83
CA LEU A 76 -23.15 15.73 14.21
C LEU A 76 -23.54 15.83 12.73
N ARG A 77 -22.89 14.99 11.92
CA ARG A 77 -23.35 14.68 10.56
C ARG A 77 -23.52 13.18 10.37
N VAL A 78 -24.72 12.80 9.94
CA VAL A 78 -25.02 11.43 9.47
C VAL A 78 -25.06 11.42 7.94
N ARG A 79 -24.33 10.49 7.32
CA ARG A 79 -24.28 10.32 5.86
C ARG A 79 -24.69 8.91 5.44
N PHE A 80 -25.67 8.81 4.55
CA PHE A 80 -26.07 7.55 3.93
C PHE A 80 -25.27 7.26 2.67
N VAL A 81 -24.58 6.13 2.65
CA VAL A 81 -23.81 5.66 1.49
C VAL A 81 -24.54 4.45 0.89
N LEU A 82 -24.90 4.52 -0.39
CA LEU A 82 -25.67 3.46 -1.04
C LEU A 82 -24.77 2.26 -1.34
N PHE A 83 -25.17 1.09 -0.84
CA PHE A 83 -24.50 -0.19 -1.01
C PHE A 83 -25.49 -1.28 -1.42
N PRO A 84 -25.89 -1.32 -2.70
CA PRO A 84 -26.86 -2.30 -3.18
C PRO A 84 -26.31 -3.73 -3.04
N LEU A 85 -27.03 -4.58 -2.30
CA LEU A 85 -26.61 -5.95 -2.01
C LEU A 85 -26.93 -6.89 -3.17
N PRO A 86 -26.03 -7.82 -3.54
CA PRO A 86 -26.18 -8.64 -4.75
C PRO A 86 -27.32 -9.66 -4.67
N TYR A 87 -27.83 -9.96 -3.48
CA TYR A 87 -28.96 -10.88 -3.25
C TYR A 87 -30.32 -10.17 -3.18
N HIS A 88 -30.36 -8.83 -3.25
CA HIS A 88 -31.57 -8.07 -3.51
C HIS A 88 -31.63 -7.77 -5.01
N GLN A 89 -32.48 -8.50 -5.75
CA GLN A 89 -32.43 -8.61 -7.22
C GLN A 89 -32.50 -7.25 -7.95
N HIS A 90 -33.11 -6.24 -7.33
CA HIS A 90 -33.28 -4.90 -7.90
C HIS A 90 -32.60 -3.79 -7.09
N ALA A 91 -31.69 -4.13 -6.17
CA ALA A 91 -31.05 -3.12 -5.32
C ALA A 91 -30.20 -2.13 -6.13
N PHE A 92 -29.46 -2.61 -7.14
CA PHE A 92 -28.65 -1.74 -7.99
C PHE A 92 -29.53 -0.71 -8.74
N ALA A 93 -30.59 -1.16 -9.40
CA ALA A 93 -31.54 -0.27 -10.09
C ALA A 93 -32.24 0.71 -9.12
N THR A 94 -32.50 0.29 -7.87
CA THR A 94 -33.10 1.17 -6.85
C THR A 94 -32.11 2.24 -6.38
N ALA A 95 -30.82 1.89 -6.23
CA ALA A 95 -29.75 2.85 -5.92
C ALA A 95 -29.49 3.80 -7.10
N GLU A 96 -29.47 3.29 -8.33
CA GLU A 96 -29.34 4.06 -9.57
C GLU A 96 -30.50 5.06 -9.73
N ALA A 97 -31.73 4.67 -9.37
CA ALA A 97 -32.87 5.57 -9.32
C ALA A 97 -32.68 6.72 -8.31
N ALA A 98 -32.08 6.45 -7.14
CA ALA A 98 -31.76 7.49 -6.17
C ALA A 98 -30.72 8.48 -6.69
N PHE A 99 -29.67 8.00 -7.36
CA PHE A 99 -28.68 8.86 -8.02
C PHE A 99 -29.29 9.63 -9.20
N THR A 100 -30.20 9.03 -9.97
CA THR A 100 -30.95 9.71 -11.04
C THR A 100 -31.74 10.89 -10.49
N ILE A 101 -32.56 10.65 -9.47
CA ILE A 101 -33.42 11.66 -8.84
C ILE A 101 -32.57 12.81 -8.27
N THR A 102 -31.48 12.47 -7.55
CA THR A 102 -30.61 13.47 -6.93
C THR A 102 -29.75 14.24 -7.93
N THR A 103 -29.38 13.61 -9.05
CA THR A 103 -28.70 14.31 -10.17
C THR A 103 -29.62 15.32 -10.83
N VAL A 104 -30.91 15.00 -10.98
CA VAL A 104 -31.88 15.85 -11.67
C VAL A 104 -32.47 16.93 -10.77
N LEU A 105 -32.78 16.60 -9.52
CA LEU A 105 -33.54 17.45 -8.58
C LEU A 105 -32.70 17.97 -7.40
N GLY A 106 -31.43 17.53 -7.31
CA GLY A 106 -30.50 17.88 -6.23
C GLY A 106 -30.56 16.94 -5.03
N ASP A 107 -29.46 16.89 -4.27
CA ASP A 107 -29.27 15.96 -3.13
C ASP A 107 -30.38 16.02 -2.07
N LYS A 108 -31.07 17.16 -1.91
CA LYS A 108 -32.18 17.32 -0.95
C LYS A 108 -33.37 16.38 -1.23
N SER A 109 -33.54 15.94 -2.48
CA SER A 109 -34.57 14.98 -2.88
C SER A 109 -34.33 13.56 -2.37
N PHE A 110 -33.09 13.25 -1.92
CA PHE A 110 -32.72 11.91 -1.49
C PHE A 110 -33.58 11.39 -0.32
N VAL A 111 -33.77 12.20 0.73
CA VAL A 111 -34.49 11.75 1.94
C VAL A 111 -35.94 11.44 1.62
N THR A 112 -36.60 12.28 0.83
CA THR A 112 -37.97 12.01 0.35
C THR A 112 -38.02 10.70 -0.43
N TRP A 113 -37.06 10.47 -1.34
CA TRP A 113 -37.01 9.22 -2.10
C TRP A 113 -36.73 7.98 -1.23
N LEU A 114 -35.81 8.09 -0.27
CA LEU A 114 -35.51 7.06 0.73
C LEU A 114 -36.78 6.66 1.49
N GLU A 115 -37.51 7.64 2.04
CA GLU A 115 -38.76 7.41 2.76
C GLU A 115 -39.83 6.79 1.86
N THR A 116 -39.95 7.25 0.61
CA THR A 116 -40.85 6.66 -0.39
C THR A 116 -40.53 5.19 -0.66
N ILE A 117 -39.26 4.85 -0.89
CA ILE A 117 -38.86 3.46 -1.12
C ILE A 117 -39.12 2.63 0.13
N TYR A 118 -38.76 3.11 1.33
CA TYR A 118 -39.04 2.37 2.56
C TYR A 118 -40.53 2.17 2.82
N ALA A 119 -41.39 3.12 2.45
CA ALA A 119 -42.84 2.97 2.53
C ALA A 119 -43.41 1.93 1.54
N ASN A 120 -42.71 1.68 0.43
CA ASN A 120 -43.13 0.76 -0.64
C ASN A 120 -42.11 -0.38 -0.86
N GLN A 121 -41.30 -0.71 0.15
CA GLN A 121 -40.12 -1.56 -0.05
C GLN A 121 -40.47 -2.99 -0.48
N ASP A 122 -41.60 -3.48 0.02
CA ASP A 122 -42.11 -4.83 -0.16
C ASP A 122 -42.48 -5.15 -1.61
N ILE A 123 -42.98 -4.17 -2.38
CA ILE A 123 -43.33 -4.38 -3.80
C ILE A 123 -42.10 -4.56 -4.71
N PHE A 124 -40.90 -4.26 -4.20
CA PHE A 124 -39.63 -4.41 -4.90
C PHE A 124 -38.79 -5.59 -4.39
N TRP A 125 -39.28 -6.33 -3.38
CA TRP A 125 -38.60 -7.53 -2.88
C TRP A 125 -38.65 -8.68 -3.88
N ASN A 126 -37.63 -9.55 -3.82
CA ASN A 126 -37.47 -10.70 -4.71
C ASN A 126 -38.75 -11.53 -4.89
N LYS A 127 -39.54 -11.76 -3.82
CA LYS A 127 -40.79 -12.53 -3.92
C LYS A 127 -41.85 -11.80 -4.75
N ALA A 128 -42.00 -10.49 -4.57
CA ALA A 128 -42.99 -9.67 -5.27
C ALA A 128 -42.61 -9.45 -6.73
N THR A 129 -41.31 -9.45 -7.04
CA THR A 129 -40.79 -9.18 -8.39
C THR A 129 -40.30 -10.42 -9.13
N LYS A 130 -40.47 -11.64 -8.57
CA LYS A 130 -39.91 -12.89 -9.12
C LYS A 130 -40.27 -13.16 -10.59
N ASP A 131 -41.43 -12.71 -11.04
CA ASP A 131 -41.95 -12.90 -12.40
C ASP A 131 -41.87 -11.63 -13.26
N LEU A 132 -41.26 -10.56 -12.73
CA LEU A 132 -41.10 -9.28 -13.43
C LEU A 132 -39.73 -9.22 -14.09
N SER A 133 -39.69 -8.70 -15.32
CA SER A 133 -38.43 -8.36 -15.98
C SER A 133 -37.79 -7.13 -15.32
N PRO A 134 -36.45 -6.95 -15.43
CA PRO A 134 -35.79 -5.74 -14.96
C PRO A 134 -36.42 -4.46 -15.51
N VAL A 135 -36.86 -4.46 -16.78
CA VAL A 135 -37.53 -3.31 -17.42
C VAL A 135 -38.87 -3.00 -16.75
N GLN A 136 -39.66 -4.02 -16.40
CA GLN A 136 -40.93 -3.82 -15.68
C GLN A 136 -40.71 -3.23 -14.28
N VAL A 137 -39.65 -3.65 -13.59
CA VAL A 137 -39.29 -3.11 -12.26
C VAL A 137 -38.78 -1.67 -12.37
N VAL A 138 -37.95 -1.35 -13.36
CA VAL A 138 -37.53 0.03 -13.64
C VAL A 138 -38.74 0.91 -13.99
N GLY A 139 -39.71 0.40 -14.75
CA GLY A 139 -40.97 1.11 -15.02
C GLY A 139 -41.80 1.38 -13.76
N LYS A 140 -41.82 0.43 -12.81
CA LYS A 140 -42.41 0.64 -11.48
C LYS A 140 -41.68 1.72 -10.67
N LEU A 141 -40.34 1.69 -10.67
CA LEU A 141 -39.51 2.72 -10.02
C LEU A 141 -39.79 4.10 -10.64
N LYS A 142 -39.84 4.20 -11.97
CA LYS A 142 -40.18 5.43 -12.71
C LYS A 142 -41.53 5.99 -12.29
N THR A 143 -42.56 5.14 -12.30
CA THR A 143 -43.92 5.53 -11.89
C THR A 143 -43.95 6.05 -10.45
N LEU A 144 -43.25 5.38 -9.54
CA LEU A 144 -43.17 5.80 -8.14
C LEU A 144 -42.40 7.11 -7.98
N ALA A 145 -41.29 7.27 -8.70
CA ALA A 145 -40.48 8.48 -8.71
C ALA A 145 -41.27 9.68 -9.25
N GLN A 146 -42.00 9.54 -10.35
CA GLN A 146 -42.81 10.61 -10.93
C GLN A 146 -44.02 10.98 -10.07
N LYS A 147 -44.62 10.02 -9.35
CA LYS A 147 -45.65 10.33 -8.34
C LYS A 147 -45.08 11.11 -7.16
N THR A 148 -43.84 10.81 -6.77
CA THR A 148 -43.16 11.48 -5.64
C THR A 148 -42.63 12.85 -6.04
N PHE A 149 -42.14 12.96 -7.27
CA PHE A 149 -41.57 14.17 -7.84
C PHE A 149 -42.23 14.47 -9.20
N PRO A 150 -43.40 15.15 -9.21
CA PRO A 150 -44.13 15.45 -10.44
C PRO A 150 -43.34 16.27 -11.48
N SER A 151 -42.27 16.96 -11.04
CA SER A 151 -41.35 17.69 -11.92
C SER A 151 -40.36 16.80 -12.68
N LEU A 152 -40.24 15.51 -12.33
CA LEU A 152 -39.34 14.57 -12.98
C LEU A 152 -39.92 14.11 -14.32
N THR A 153 -39.34 14.60 -15.41
CA THR A 153 -39.82 14.28 -16.76
C THR A 153 -39.36 12.89 -17.23
N ASP A 154 -40.07 12.31 -18.19
CA ASP A 154 -39.67 11.06 -18.83
C ASP A 154 -38.26 11.14 -19.40
N LYS A 155 -37.93 12.24 -20.09
CA LYS A 155 -36.62 12.46 -20.68
C LYS A 155 -35.50 12.40 -19.64
N GLN A 156 -35.65 13.12 -18.53
CA GLN A 156 -34.65 13.16 -17.46
C GLN A 156 -34.44 11.79 -16.79
N TRP A 157 -35.50 10.99 -16.67
CA TRP A 157 -35.40 9.63 -16.18
C TRP A 157 -34.69 8.72 -17.19
N ASP A 158 -35.19 8.69 -18.43
CA ASP A 158 -34.76 7.76 -19.47
C ASP A 158 -33.31 8.02 -19.93
N GLU A 159 -32.82 9.26 -19.82
CA GLU A 159 -31.41 9.61 -20.07
C GLU A 159 -30.43 9.00 -19.06
N GLN A 160 -30.88 8.71 -17.83
CA GLN A 160 -30.03 8.20 -16.75
C GLN A 160 -30.24 6.69 -16.51
N MET A 161 -31.51 6.26 -16.47
CA MET A 161 -31.94 4.88 -16.18
C MET A 161 -32.07 4.04 -17.45
N THR A 162 -30.96 3.84 -18.16
CA THR A 162 -30.96 3.18 -19.49
C THR A 162 -31.29 1.68 -19.44
N GLY A 163 -31.13 1.05 -18.28
CA GLY A 163 -31.32 -0.39 -18.08
C GLY A 163 -30.15 -1.27 -18.57
N TYR A 164 -29.13 -0.67 -19.18
CA TYR A 164 -27.88 -1.35 -19.58
C TYR A 164 -26.61 -0.65 -19.08
N GLY A 165 -26.77 0.40 -18.26
CA GLY A 165 -25.67 1.18 -17.69
C GLY A 165 -25.03 2.15 -18.69
N GLY A 166 -23.81 2.58 -18.40
CA GLY A 166 -23.02 3.45 -19.27
C GLY A 166 -23.31 4.95 -19.14
N THR A 167 -24.05 5.35 -18.10
CA THR A 167 -24.32 6.74 -17.73
C THR A 167 -23.43 7.18 -16.57
N ASP A 168 -23.29 8.49 -16.33
CA ASP A 168 -22.59 9.00 -15.14
C ASP A 168 -23.28 8.53 -13.83
N VAL A 169 -24.59 8.28 -13.87
CA VAL A 169 -25.36 7.74 -12.74
C VAL A 169 -25.05 6.26 -12.48
N ASP A 170 -24.92 5.42 -13.52
CA ASP A 170 -24.43 4.04 -13.39
C ASP A 170 -23.01 4.04 -12.78
N ASP A 171 -22.14 4.95 -13.24
CA ASP A 171 -20.81 5.13 -12.68
C ASP A 171 -20.83 5.53 -11.20
N HIS A 172 -21.64 6.51 -10.79
CA HIS A 172 -21.80 6.89 -9.38
C HIS A 172 -22.31 5.73 -8.51
N THR A 173 -23.23 4.92 -9.05
CA THR A 173 -23.75 3.74 -8.35
C THR A 173 -22.64 2.71 -8.13
N ARG A 174 -21.81 2.46 -9.15
CA ARG A 174 -20.63 1.59 -9.06
C ARG A 174 -19.57 2.15 -8.11
N GLU A 175 -19.34 3.46 -8.13
CA GLU A 175 -18.39 4.15 -7.24
C GLU A 175 -18.80 4.02 -5.78
N SER A 176 -20.07 4.28 -5.45
CA SER A 176 -20.61 4.14 -4.08
C SER A 176 -20.46 2.70 -3.58
N TRP A 177 -20.74 1.72 -4.44
CA TRP A 177 -20.55 0.31 -4.12
C TRP A 177 -19.08 -0.03 -3.84
N LYS A 178 -18.16 0.41 -4.71
CA LYS A 178 -16.71 0.20 -4.55
C LYS A 178 -16.14 0.90 -3.32
N TYR A 179 -16.58 2.13 -3.05
CA TYR A 179 -16.23 2.89 -1.86
C TYR A 179 -16.59 2.10 -0.60
N THR A 180 -17.81 1.57 -0.55
CA THR A 180 -18.28 0.75 0.57
C THR A 180 -17.41 -0.50 0.77
N CYS A 181 -17.09 -1.24 -0.30
CA CYS A 181 -16.20 -2.40 -0.22
C CYS A 181 -14.79 -2.04 0.27
N SER A 182 -14.26 -0.88 -0.12
CA SER A 182 -12.94 -0.42 0.33
C SER A 182 -12.86 -0.20 1.85
N ARG A 183 -14.01 -0.05 2.52
CA ARG A 183 -14.10 0.11 3.97
C ARG A 183 -14.37 -1.20 4.72
N GLY A 184 -14.34 -2.33 4.02
CA GLY A 184 -14.53 -3.66 4.61
C GLY A 184 -15.98 -4.01 4.91
N MET A 185 -16.94 -3.24 4.37
CA MET A 185 -18.37 -3.49 4.57
C MET A 185 -18.84 -4.62 3.65
N SER A 186 -19.58 -5.57 4.22
CA SER A 186 -20.08 -6.79 3.55
C SER A 186 -21.60 -6.97 3.59
N GLY A 187 -22.36 -5.97 4.02
CA GLY A 187 -23.77 -6.05 4.41
C GLY A 187 -24.33 -4.66 4.74
N THR A 188 -25.65 -4.59 5.01
CA THR A 188 -26.34 -3.34 5.36
C THR A 188 -27.41 -3.60 6.44
N PRO A 189 -27.64 -2.67 7.38
CA PRO A 189 -26.85 -1.46 7.59
C PRO A 189 -25.50 -1.82 8.25
N MET A 190 -24.47 -1.06 7.92
CA MET A 190 -23.22 -1.03 8.68
C MET A 190 -22.76 0.41 8.83
N TYR A 191 -21.81 0.65 9.73
CA TYR A 191 -21.47 2.01 10.13
C TYR A 191 -19.97 2.25 10.22
N THR A 192 -19.58 3.50 10.00
CA THR A 192 -18.31 4.02 10.48
C THR A 192 -18.54 5.29 11.29
N LEU A 193 -17.92 5.38 12.46
CA LEU A 193 -17.95 6.53 13.35
C LEU A 193 -16.57 7.19 13.35
N ASN A 194 -16.50 8.45 12.92
CA ASN A 194 -15.25 9.19 12.68
C ASN A 194 -14.21 8.38 11.87
N GLY A 195 -14.69 7.65 10.85
CA GLY A 195 -13.87 6.84 9.94
C GLY A 195 -13.48 5.46 10.47
N VAL A 196 -13.87 5.08 11.69
CA VAL A 196 -13.61 3.76 12.27
C VAL A 196 -14.85 2.88 12.11
N PRO A 197 -14.73 1.62 11.63
CA PRO A 197 -15.84 0.67 11.61
C PRO A 197 -16.51 0.56 12.97
N PHE A 198 -17.84 0.67 12.99
CA PHE A 198 -18.65 0.70 14.20
C PHE A 198 -19.79 -0.30 14.07
N GLU A 199 -19.96 -1.13 15.11
CA GLU A 199 -21.03 -2.12 15.19
C GLU A 199 -22.22 -1.54 15.95
N ALA A 200 -23.38 -1.54 15.30
CA ALA A 200 -24.67 -1.17 15.87
C ALA A 200 -25.74 -2.08 15.24
N ASP A 201 -26.75 -2.45 16.03
CA ASP A 201 -27.86 -3.23 15.50
C ASP A 201 -28.79 -2.33 14.69
N ALA A 202 -29.48 -2.96 13.74
CA ALA A 202 -30.38 -2.27 12.83
C ALA A 202 -31.61 -1.66 13.52
N ASP A 203 -31.99 -2.11 14.72
CA ASP A 203 -33.15 -1.62 15.47
C ASP A 203 -32.77 -0.69 16.62
N TRP A 204 -31.52 -0.20 16.66
CA TRP A 204 -31.07 0.71 17.71
C TRP A 204 -31.96 1.95 17.85
N THR A 205 -32.46 2.11 19.07
CA THR A 205 -33.24 3.27 19.52
C THR A 205 -32.38 4.53 19.55
N PHE A 206 -33.04 5.68 19.64
CA PHE A 206 -32.37 6.96 19.81
C PHE A 206 -31.45 6.94 21.05
N GLU A 207 -31.89 6.33 22.14
CA GLU A 207 -31.22 6.25 23.42
C GLU A 207 -29.92 5.45 23.34
N GLN A 208 -29.91 4.38 22.54
CA GLN A 208 -28.70 3.60 22.26
C GLN A 208 -27.69 4.39 21.43
N TRP A 209 -28.15 5.07 20.38
CA TRP A 209 -27.29 5.97 19.58
C TRP A 209 -26.74 7.12 20.43
N TYR A 210 -27.62 7.79 21.19
CA TYR A 210 -27.29 8.91 22.06
C TYR A 210 -26.20 8.53 23.06
N LYS A 211 -26.30 7.35 23.69
CA LYS A 211 -25.29 6.86 24.65
C LYS A 211 -23.87 6.78 24.06
N VAL A 212 -23.73 6.55 22.75
CA VAL A 212 -22.44 6.45 22.07
C VAL A 212 -21.99 7.80 21.51
N ILE A 213 -22.91 8.57 20.94
CA ILE A 213 -22.61 9.81 20.22
C ILE A 213 -22.43 11.00 21.17
N ASP A 214 -23.24 11.10 22.22
CA ASP A 214 -23.24 12.23 23.14
C ASP A 214 -21.88 12.48 23.83
N PRO A 215 -21.15 11.44 24.31
CA PRO A 215 -19.81 11.65 24.86
C PRO A 215 -18.83 12.25 23.84
N LEU A 216 -18.95 11.91 22.56
CA LEU A 216 -18.08 12.44 21.50
C LEU A 216 -18.42 13.89 21.19
N VAL A 217 -19.70 14.21 21.08
CA VAL A 217 -20.17 15.59 20.87
C VAL A 217 -19.76 16.48 22.05
N LYS A 218 -19.98 16.04 23.30
CA LYS A 218 -19.57 16.77 24.50
C LYS A 218 -18.07 16.97 24.60
N ALA A 219 -17.26 15.98 24.19
CA ALA A 219 -15.81 16.11 24.14
C ALA A 219 -15.34 17.20 23.15
N ASN A 220 -16.13 17.47 22.11
CA ASN A 220 -15.83 18.51 21.11
C ASN A 220 -16.33 19.91 21.51
N LYS A 221 -17.29 20.05 22.45
CA LYS A 221 -17.86 21.35 22.86
C LYS A 221 -16.84 22.41 23.29
N PRO A 222 -15.83 22.11 24.14
CA PRO A 222 -14.83 23.11 24.52
C PRO A 222 -14.03 23.65 23.33
N VAL A 223 -13.84 22.83 22.28
CA VAL A 223 -13.12 23.21 21.06
C VAL A 223 -14.00 24.11 20.17
N LEU A 224 -15.30 23.80 20.07
CA LEU A 224 -16.27 24.59 19.31
C LEU A 224 -16.57 25.94 19.98
N GLU A 225 -16.68 25.99 21.31
CA GLU A 225 -16.85 27.24 22.07
C GLU A 225 -15.62 28.15 21.94
N LEU A 226 -14.40 27.60 22.01
CA LEU A 226 -13.17 28.37 21.73
C LEU A 226 -13.14 28.92 20.29
N GLN A 227 -13.64 28.15 19.32
CA GLN A 227 -13.73 28.56 17.92
C GLN A 227 -14.81 29.63 17.70
N ALA A 228 -15.93 29.56 18.42
CA ALA A 228 -17.01 30.54 18.39
C ALA A 228 -16.61 31.86 19.07
N GLU A 229 -15.90 31.83 20.19
CA GLU A 229 -15.36 33.04 20.84
C GLU A 229 -14.27 33.71 20.01
N THR A 230 -13.53 32.95 19.19
CA THR A 230 -12.53 33.48 18.26
C THR A 230 -13.12 33.91 16.91
N GLN A 231 -14.43 34.20 16.80
CA GLN A 231 -15.19 34.62 15.61
C GLN A 231 -14.70 35.88 14.83
N ALA A 232 -13.41 36.21 14.81
CA ALA A 232 -12.77 37.07 13.83
C ALA A 232 -12.48 36.36 12.48
N TRP A 233 -12.71 35.05 12.37
CA TRP A 233 -12.36 34.22 11.19
C TRP A 233 -13.56 33.81 10.35
N LYS A 234 -14.53 34.71 10.12
CA LYS A 234 -15.76 34.44 9.34
C LYS A 234 -15.54 34.07 7.86
N ASP A 235 -14.31 34.10 7.36
CA ASP A 235 -13.96 33.75 5.98
C ASP A 235 -13.26 32.39 5.82
N VAL A 236 -13.26 31.54 6.87
CA VAL A 236 -12.64 30.20 6.79
C VAL A 236 -13.61 29.20 6.18
N HIS A 237 -13.55 29.06 4.85
CA HIS A 237 -14.10 27.90 4.16
C HIS A 237 -13.24 26.66 4.43
N LEU A 238 -13.81 25.63 5.05
CA LEU A 238 -13.20 24.30 5.22
C LEU A 238 -13.31 23.42 3.94
N SER A 239 -13.34 24.05 2.76
CA SER A 239 -13.15 23.35 1.49
C SER A 239 -11.70 23.53 1.05
N GLY A 240 -10.97 22.42 0.94
CA GLY A 240 -9.52 22.34 0.69
C GLY A 240 -9.00 23.04 -0.56
N ASN A 241 -8.93 24.36 -0.53
CA ASN A 241 -8.10 25.16 -1.43
C ASN A 241 -7.11 25.96 -0.56
N PRO A 242 -5.79 25.81 -0.74
CA PRO A 242 -4.84 26.45 0.14
C PRO A 242 -4.79 27.95 -0.16
N ARG A 243 -5.15 28.78 0.83
CA ARG A 243 -4.53 30.09 0.99
C ARG A 243 -3.70 30.08 2.27
N ALA A 244 -2.53 30.70 2.15
CA ALA A 244 -1.47 30.77 3.13
C ALA A 244 -2.01 30.80 4.56
N LEU A 245 -1.53 29.86 5.38
CA LEU A 245 -1.84 29.81 6.79
C LEU A 245 -1.62 31.20 7.42
N PRO A 246 -2.56 31.69 8.24
CA PRO A 246 -2.35 32.94 8.95
C PRO A 246 -1.19 32.79 9.94
N ASP A 247 -0.28 33.77 9.94
CA ASP A 247 0.80 33.91 10.91
C ASP A 247 0.22 33.90 12.33
N ARG A 248 0.26 32.76 12.99
CA ARG A 248 0.10 32.69 14.44
C ARG A 248 1.51 32.83 15.03
N ASP A 249 1.81 34.00 15.57
CA ASP A 249 3.02 34.23 16.36
C ASP A 249 2.90 33.45 17.68
N VAL A 250 3.52 32.28 17.73
CA VAL A 250 3.59 31.43 18.91
C VAL A 250 4.83 31.82 19.70
N MET A 251 4.65 32.12 20.98
CA MET A 251 5.76 32.40 21.90
C MET A 251 6.46 31.09 22.27
N HIS A 252 7.75 30.99 21.96
CA HIS A 252 8.58 29.84 22.29
C HIS A 252 9.49 30.17 23.47
N LEU A 253 9.53 29.29 24.47
CA LEU A 253 10.53 29.33 25.54
C LEU A 253 11.87 28.88 24.96
N VAL A 254 12.79 29.82 24.77
CA VAL A 254 14.10 29.53 24.13
C VAL A 254 15.12 29.09 25.18
N ARG A 255 14.99 29.59 26.42
CA ARG A 255 15.74 29.16 27.62
C ARG A 255 14.96 29.48 28.89
N ALA A 256 15.40 28.95 30.04
CA ALA A 256 14.78 29.22 31.33
C ALA A 256 14.64 30.75 31.57
N GLY A 257 13.42 31.26 31.44
CA GLY A 257 13.06 32.67 31.64
C GLY A 257 13.00 33.56 30.38
N GLU A 258 13.38 33.08 29.20
CA GLU A 258 13.42 33.88 27.96
C GLU A 258 12.45 33.33 26.89
N TRP A 259 11.61 34.22 26.35
CA TRP A 259 10.56 33.93 25.38
C TRP A 259 10.78 34.73 24.09
N ALA A 260 10.57 34.11 22.92
CA ALA A 260 10.69 34.75 21.61
C ALA A 260 9.55 34.34 20.66
N THR A 261 9.20 35.20 19.70
CA THR A 261 8.17 34.90 18.69
C THR A 261 8.66 33.91 17.63
N THR A 262 7.75 33.27 16.89
CA THR A 262 8.10 32.34 15.80
C THR A 262 9.05 32.98 14.80
N ALA A 263 8.84 34.26 14.44
CA ALA A 263 9.73 34.99 13.53
C ALA A 263 11.16 35.15 14.10
N GLN A 264 11.30 35.49 15.38
CA GLN A 264 12.60 35.64 16.05
C GLN A 264 13.31 34.31 16.27
N ALA A 265 12.56 33.26 16.59
CA ALA A 265 13.08 31.89 16.65
C ALA A 265 13.55 31.43 15.26
N CYS A 266 12.79 31.73 14.20
CA CYS A 266 13.11 31.37 12.82
C CYS A 266 14.30 32.13 12.23
N GLU A 267 14.53 33.40 12.60
CA GLU A 267 15.75 34.13 12.23
C GLU A 267 17.01 33.51 12.87
N GLY A 268 16.90 32.90 14.05
CA GLY A 268 17.95 32.07 14.65
C GLY A 268 18.00 30.62 14.15
N LEU A 269 16.90 30.10 13.60
CA LEU A 269 16.71 28.68 13.23
C LEU A 269 16.77 28.38 11.73
N ALA A 270 17.19 29.33 10.88
CA ALA A 270 17.69 28.99 9.54
C ALA A 270 18.86 27.96 9.58
N GLY A 271 19.41 27.65 10.76
CA GLY A 271 20.39 26.58 11.01
C GLY A 271 19.85 25.25 11.59
N GLY A 272 18.57 25.14 11.98
CA GLY A 272 18.08 24.05 12.85
C GLY A 272 17.84 22.69 12.17
N THR A 273 17.23 22.66 10.98
CA THR A 273 17.07 21.41 10.21
C THR A 273 18.41 20.88 9.69
N ARG A 274 19.39 21.77 9.48
CA ARG A 274 20.78 21.38 9.20
C ARG A 274 21.44 20.72 10.42
N ALA A 275 21.21 21.19 11.64
CA ALA A 275 21.87 20.68 12.84
C ALA A 275 21.52 19.22 13.18
N ALA A 276 20.26 18.81 13.07
CA ALA A 276 19.86 17.41 13.31
C ALA A 276 20.37 16.46 12.21
N SER A 277 20.33 16.89 10.93
CA SER A 277 20.91 16.11 9.82
C SER A 277 22.45 16.07 9.87
N GLN A 278 23.10 17.13 10.36
CA GLN A 278 24.54 17.19 10.56
C GLN A 278 24.96 16.32 11.73
N ALA A 279 24.25 16.36 12.86
CA ALA A 279 24.49 15.47 14.00
C ALA A 279 24.32 14.00 13.61
N ALA A 280 23.30 13.68 12.81
CA ALA A 280 23.08 12.33 12.29
C ALA A 280 24.16 11.90 11.27
N ALA A 281 24.60 12.81 10.39
CA ALA A 281 25.71 12.57 9.47
C ALA A 281 27.04 12.36 10.23
N ILE A 282 27.30 13.15 11.27
CA ILE A 282 28.47 12.99 12.16
C ILE A 282 28.39 11.68 12.92
N ALA A 283 27.24 11.32 13.51
CA ALA A 283 27.05 10.05 14.20
C ALA A 283 27.22 8.85 13.25
N ALA A 284 26.71 8.94 12.02
CA ALA A 284 26.90 7.92 10.99
C ALA A 284 28.37 7.80 10.55
N ALA A 285 29.07 8.92 10.40
CA ALA A 285 30.50 8.95 10.13
C ALA A 285 31.30 8.28 11.26
N VAL A 286 30.99 8.60 12.51
CA VAL A 286 31.59 7.96 13.70
C VAL A 286 31.29 6.46 13.71
N ALA A 287 30.04 6.04 13.53
CA ALA A 287 29.67 4.62 13.47
C ALA A 287 30.40 3.87 12.34
N LEU A 288 30.56 4.49 11.16
CA LEU A 288 31.32 3.90 10.06
C LEU A 288 32.82 3.81 10.35
N THR A 289 33.39 4.74 11.11
CA THR A 289 34.79 4.61 11.53
C THR A 289 34.99 3.43 12.48
N LEU A 290 34.03 3.17 13.37
CA LEU A 290 34.05 2.10 14.37
C LEU A 290 33.72 0.71 13.79
N LEU A 291 33.05 0.63 12.64
CA LEU A 291 32.75 -0.65 11.98
C LEU A 291 34.03 -1.34 11.47
N GLU A 292 34.04 -2.67 11.52
CA GLU A 292 35.07 -3.49 10.86
C GLU A 292 35.06 -3.25 9.34
N ALA A 293 36.23 -3.26 8.71
CA ALA A 293 36.42 -2.88 7.31
C ALA A 293 35.58 -3.72 6.31
N ASP A 294 35.32 -4.97 6.65
CA ASP A 294 34.55 -5.95 5.87
C ASP A 294 33.03 -5.72 5.92
N ARG A 295 32.53 -4.98 6.92
CA ARG A 295 31.10 -4.65 7.08
C ARG A 295 30.73 -3.28 6.52
N LYS A 296 31.70 -2.39 6.34
CA LYS A 296 31.47 -1.01 5.85
C LYS A 296 30.75 -0.99 4.51
N THR A 297 31.16 -1.82 3.57
CA THR A 297 30.56 -1.87 2.22
C THR A 297 29.08 -2.23 2.28
N VAL A 298 28.69 -3.21 3.10
CA VAL A 298 27.28 -3.63 3.23
C VAL A 298 26.43 -2.51 3.81
N VAL A 299 26.91 -1.84 4.86
CA VAL A 299 26.21 -0.73 5.52
C VAL A 299 26.04 0.46 4.57
N VAL A 300 27.12 0.84 3.87
CA VAL A 300 27.07 1.92 2.86
C VAL A 300 26.11 1.57 1.73
N SER A 301 26.19 0.35 1.18
CA SER A 301 25.29 -0.10 0.12
C SER A 301 23.82 -0.12 0.57
N TYR A 302 23.54 -0.54 1.80
CA TYR A 302 22.18 -0.50 2.35
C TYR A 302 21.66 0.94 2.45
N ALA A 303 22.43 1.85 3.04
CA ALA A 303 22.04 3.26 3.16
C ALA A 303 21.81 3.91 1.78
N VAL A 304 22.69 3.64 0.81
CA VAL A 304 22.54 4.14 -0.57
C VAL A 304 21.27 3.59 -1.24
N VAL A 305 20.98 2.30 -1.09
CA VAL A 305 19.77 1.69 -1.65
C VAL A 305 18.52 2.31 -1.04
N GLU A 306 18.47 2.48 0.28
CA GLU A 306 17.33 3.13 0.95
C GLU A 306 17.16 4.60 0.52
N ALA A 307 18.24 5.39 0.52
CA ALA A 307 18.20 6.78 0.06
C ALA A 307 17.75 6.88 -1.40
N THR A 308 18.23 5.98 -2.26
CA THR A 308 17.83 5.93 -3.67
C THR A 308 16.35 5.60 -3.83
N LEU A 309 15.81 4.64 -3.06
CA LEU A 309 14.39 4.31 -3.11
C LEU A 309 13.50 5.47 -2.66
N ILE A 310 13.91 6.20 -1.61
CA ILE A 310 13.23 7.43 -1.16
C ILE A 310 13.21 8.46 -2.29
N LEU A 311 14.37 8.73 -2.91
CA LEU A 311 14.48 9.70 -4.00
C LEU A 311 13.70 9.27 -5.25
N ILE A 312 13.70 7.98 -5.61
CA ILE A 312 12.94 7.46 -6.75
C ILE A 312 11.43 7.69 -6.55
N ASN A 313 10.91 7.41 -5.34
CA ASN A 313 9.50 7.62 -5.05
C ASN A 313 9.07 9.10 -5.14
N GLU A 314 9.99 10.03 -4.86
CA GLU A 314 9.69 11.47 -4.88
C GLU A 314 9.99 12.18 -6.18
N LEU A 315 10.96 11.70 -6.94
CA LEU A 315 11.45 12.33 -8.18
C LEU A 315 10.88 11.68 -9.43
N THR A 316 10.25 10.51 -9.29
CA THR A 316 9.71 9.76 -10.43
C THR A 316 8.35 9.15 -10.09
N THR A 317 7.53 8.91 -11.11
CA THR A 317 6.30 8.12 -11.00
C THR A 317 6.56 6.61 -11.12
N LEU A 318 7.83 6.17 -11.18
CA LEU A 318 8.19 4.77 -11.37
C LEU A 318 7.75 3.90 -10.20
N ALA A 319 7.65 4.46 -8.99
CA ALA A 319 7.17 3.74 -7.81
C ALA A 319 5.68 3.31 -7.93
N ASP A 320 4.90 3.93 -8.83
CA ASP A 320 3.49 3.60 -9.08
C ASP A 320 3.28 2.48 -10.10
N VAL A 321 4.33 2.09 -10.80
CA VAL A 321 4.24 1.05 -11.82
C VAL A 321 4.15 -0.30 -11.11
N LYS A 322 2.98 -0.94 -11.21
CA LYS A 322 2.77 -2.27 -10.65
C LYS A 322 3.81 -3.25 -11.21
N TYR A 323 4.45 -3.98 -10.31
CA TYR A 323 5.54 -4.91 -10.62
C TYR A 323 6.84 -4.28 -11.14
N ILE A 324 7.09 -2.98 -10.93
CA ILE A 324 8.38 -2.33 -11.25
C ILE A 324 9.57 -2.99 -10.54
N ASP A 325 9.28 -3.67 -9.44
CA ASP A 325 10.20 -4.41 -8.59
C ASP A 325 10.89 -5.56 -9.35
N ILE A 326 10.22 -6.18 -10.34
CA ILE A 326 10.77 -7.23 -11.20
C ILE A 326 11.82 -6.71 -12.20
N PRO A 327 11.54 -5.72 -13.09
CA PRO A 327 12.54 -5.16 -14.00
C PRO A 327 13.64 -4.39 -13.26
N ALA A 328 13.32 -3.67 -12.18
CA ALA A 328 14.35 -3.03 -11.35
C ALA A 328 15.28 -4.06 -10.70
N GLY A 329 14.72 -5.16 -10.18
CA GLY A 329 15.51 -6.27 -9.67
C GLY A 329 16.35 -6.93 -10.77
N ALA A 330 15.87 -7.02 -12.01
CA ALA A 330 16.60 -7.65 -13.11
C ALA A 330 17.84 -6.84 -13.50
N LEU A 331 17.71 -5.50 -13.48
CA LEU A 331 18.82 -4.57 -13.67
C LEU A 331 19.89 -4.70 -12.56
N ALA A 332 19.51 -5.07 -11.34
CA ALA A 332 20.43 -5.28 -10.22
C ALA A 332 21.06 -6.69 -10.23
N ALA A 333 20.24 -7.72 -10.39
CA ALA A 333 20.64 -9.13 -10.27
C ALA A 333 21.56 -9.60 -11.40
N GLY A 334 21.36 -9.11 -12.63
CA GLY A 334 22.23 -9.43 -13.78
C GLY A 334 23.71 -9.08 -13.53
N PRO A 335 24.04 -7.81 -13.25
CA PRO A 335 25.40 -7.39 -12.88
C PRO A 335 25.97 -8.09 -11.65
N LEU A 336 25.15 -8.37 -10.64
CA LEU A 336 25.59 -9.10 -9.45
C LEU A 336 26.09 -10.50 -9.81
N ILE A 337 25.31 -11.27 -10.57
CA ILE A 337 25.69 -12.63 -10.98
C ILE A 337 26.87 -12.63 -11.96
N ASP A 338 26.94 -11.66 -12.90
CA ASP A 338 28.13 -11.45 -13.76
C ASP A 338 29.39 -11.24 -12.90
N SER A 339 29.31 -10.39 -11.89
CA SER A 339 30.45 -10.08 -11.00
C SER A 339 30.81 -11.27 -10.11
N TRP A 340 29.80 -12.00 -9.62
CA TRP A 340 30.00 -13.17 -8.77
C TRP A 340 30.75 -14.32 -9.46
N ILE A 341 30.62 -14.43 -10.79
CA ILE A 341 31.30 -15.45 -11.60
C ILE A 341 32.61 -14.91 -12.19
N TYR A 342 32.60 -13.72 -12.81
CA TYR A 342 33.75 -13.23 -13.59
C TYR A 342 34.72 -12.35 -12.79
N GLN A 343 34.30 -11.79 -11.65
CA GLN A 343 35.04 -10.76 -10.90
C GLN A 343 34.88 -10.98 -9.39
N SER A 344 34.91 -12.25 -8.97
CA SER A 344 34.69 -12.64 -7.57
C SER A 344 35.78 -12.11 -6.63
N ASP A 345 36.97 -11.86 -7.14
CA ASP A 345 38.12 -11.26 -6.48
C ASP A 345 37.88 -9.78 -6.12
N ALA A 346 37.08 -9.08 -6.91
CA ALA A 346 36.66 -7.71 -6.61
C ALA A 346 35.57 -7.64 -5.52
N ILE A 347 34.85 -8.73 -5.26
CA ILE A 347 33.79 -8.75 -4.24
C ILE A 347 34.40 -8.93 -2.85
N ALA A 348 33.88 -8.20 -1.85
CA ALA A 348 34.33 -8.36 -0.46
C ALA A 348 34.14 -9.82 0.01
N LYS A 349 35.14 -10.37 0.70
CA LYS A 349 35.13 -11.79 1.16
C LYS A 349 33.86 -12.18 1.93
N SER A 350 33.37 -11.28 2.79
CA SER A 350 32.13 -11.46 3.56
C SER A 350 30.90 -11.56 2.65
N GLN A 351 30.80 -10.70 1.63
CA GLN A 351 29.71 -10.72 0.65
C GLN A 351 29.79 -11.96 -0.25
N LEU A 352 30.98 -12.32 -0.70
CA LEU A 352 31.21 -13.52 -1.50
C LEU A 352 30.80 -14.79 -0.73
N ALA A 353 31.21 -14.89 0.54
CA ALA A 353 30.84 -16.00 1.41
C ALA A 353 29.32 -16.09 1.62
N ALA A 354 28.62 -14.94 1.74
CA ALA A 354 27.17 -14.91 1.85
C ALA A 354 26.49 -15.41 0.56
N LEU A 355 26.91 -14.93 -0.62
CA LEU A 355 26.38 -15.38 -1.92
C LEU A 355 26.60 -16.89 -2.12
N ASP A 356 27.78 -17.38 -1.77
CA ASP A 356 28.15 -18.80 -1.86
C ASP A 356 27.30 -19.66 -0.92
N SER A 357 27.10 -19.17 0.31
CA SER A 357 26.24 -19.81 1.29
C SER A 357 24.80 -19.88 0.80
N PHE A 358 24.21 -18.78 0.32
CA PHE A 358 22.83 -18.78 -0.16
C PHE A 358 22.61 -19.68 -1.39
N CYS A 359 23.61 -19.79 -2.26
CA CYS A 359 23.53 -20.67 -3.43
C CYS A 359 23.58 -22.16 -3.08
N GLN A 360 24.10 -22.57 -1.92
CA GLN A 360 24.13 -23.99 -1.50
C GLN A 360 24.84 -24.95 -2.47
N LEU A 361 25.56 -24.47 -3.49
CA LEU A 361 26.41 -25.30 -4.33
C LEU A 361 27.65 -25.78 -3.54
N PRO A 362 28.17 -26.98 -3.81
CA PRO A 362 29.43 -27.43 -3.21
C PRO A 362 30.58 -26.47 -3.53
N SER A 363 31.51 -26.28 -2.59
CA SER A 363 32.66 -25.39 -2.76
C SER A 363 33.60 -25.80 -3.90
N SER A 364 33.62 -27.09 -4.29
CA SER A 364 34.29 -27.57 -5.50
C SER A 364 33.61 -27.07 -6.77
N VAL A 365 32.27 -27.09 -6.82
CA VAL A 365 31.47 -26.60 -7.95
C VAL A 365 31.60 -25.09 -8.09
N LEU A 366 31.55 -24.34 -6.97
CA LEU A 366 31.72 -22.88 -6.97
C LEU A 366 33.11 -22.46 -7.49
N ARG A 367 34.17 -23.20 -7.14
CA ARG A 367 35.51 -22.98 -7.68
C ARG A 367 35.55 -23.25 -9.19
N ARG A 368 35.10 -24.43 -9.62
CA ARG A 368 35.00 -24.75 -11.06
C ARG A 368 34.19 -23.73 -11.83
N MET A 369 33.09 -23.22 -11.26
CA MET A 369 32.26 -22.19 -11.87
C MET A 369 33.05 -20.92 -12.18
N ARG A 370 33.90 -20.48 -11.26
CA ARG A 370 34.71 -19.26 -11.42
C ARG A 370 35.96 -19.48 -12.27
N ASP A 371 36.45 -20.71 -12.35
CA ASP A 371 37.65 -21.03 -13.14
C ASP A 371 37.28 -21.31 -14.60
N GLU A 372 36.25 -22.12 -14.84
CA GLU A 372 35.94 -22.67 -16.16
C GLU A 372 35.01 -21.76 -16.98
N ILE A 373 34.01 -21.11 -16.38
CA ILE A 373 33.07 -20.24 -17.13
C ILE A 373 33.78 -19.00 -17.69
N PRO A 374 34.67 -18.31 -16.95
CA PRO A 374 35.44 -17.18 -17.49
C PRO A 374 36.53 -17.56 -18.49
N SER A 375 36.97 -18.83 -18.51
CA SER A 375 38.06 -19.29 -19.37
C SER A 375 37.81 -19.12 -20.87
N GLY A 376 36.55 -19.01 -21.27
CA GLY A 376 36.14 -18.97 -22.68
C GLY A 376 36.32 -20.29 -23.44
N LYS A 377 36.76 -21.37 -22.77
CA LYS A 377 37.04 -22.69 -23.36
C LYS A 377 35.98 -23.74 -23.03
N LEU A 378 34.83 -23.31 -22.53
CA LEU A 378 33.80 -24.20 -22.00
C LEU A 378 32.97 -24.81 -23.13
N VAL A 379 32.87 -26.15 -23.17
CA VAL A 379 31.98 -26.85 -24.13
C VAL A 379 30.53 -26.82 -23.63
N SER A 380 30.32 -27.06 -22.33
CA SER A 380 28.99 -27.09 -21.73
C SER A 380 29.00 -26.52 -20.31
N ARG A 381 27.98 -25.72 -19.98
CA ARG A 381 27.75 -25.23 -18.61
C ARG A 381 27.29 -26.34 -17.67
N CYS A 382 26.65 -27.39 -18.19
CA CYS A 382 26.25 -28.55 -17.39
C CYS A 382 27.46 -29.25 -16.76
N ASP A 383 28.58 -29.32 -17.49
CA ASP A 383 29.81 -29.96 -16.99
C ASP A 383 30.47 -29.16 -15.85
N VAL A 384 30.14 -27.88 -15.71
CA VAL A 384 30.61 -27.08 -14.57
C VAL A 384 29.84 -27.47 -13.31
N PHE A 385 28.52 -27.51 -13.43
CA PHE A 385 27.60 -27.64 -12.30
C PHE A 385 27.37 -29.10 -11.88
N HIS A 386 27.28 -30.04 -12.82
CA HIS A 386 26.80 -31.40 -12.55
C HIS A 386 27.33 -32.49 -13.52
N ARG A 387 28.65 -32.66 -13.67
CA ARG A 387 29.27 -33.69 -14.56
C ARG A 387 28.69 -35.09 -14.43
N ASP A 388 28.45 -35.52 -13.20
CA ASP A 388 28.11 -36.91 -12.89
C ASP A 388 26.58 -37.13 -12.72
N GLN A 389 25.76 -36.16 -13.16
CA GLN A 389 24.31 -36.20 -12.98
C GLN A 389 23.57 -35.64 -14.20
N THR A 390 22.37 -36.16 -14.46
CA THR A 390 21.45 -35.53 -15.42
C THR A 390 20.95 -34.19 -14.87
N CYS A 391 20.60 -33.24 -15.77
CA CYS A 391 20.04 -31.94 -15.36
C CYS A 391 18.83 -32.10 -14.42
N ALA A 392 17.95 -33.08 -14.71
CA ALA A 392 16.75 -33.33 -13.91
C ALA A 392 17.08 -33.81 -12.48
N GLN A 393 18.05 -34.72 -12.33
CA GLN A 393 18.51 -35.17 -11.01
C GLN A 393 19.14 -34.01 -10.23
N PHE A 394 20.05 -33.28 -10.85
CA PHE A 394 20.71 -32.13 -10.25
C PHE A 394 19.70 -31.10 -9.73
N HIS A 395 18.74 -30.69 -10.57
CA HIS A 395 17.75 -29.69 -10.20
C HIS A 395 16.81 -30.14 -9.09
N ARG A 396 16.39 -31.41 -9.08
CA ARG A 396 15.59 -31.96 -7.99
C ARG A 396 16.35 -31.96 -6.67
N ASP A 397 17.59 -32.45 -6.69
CA ASP A 397 18.42 -32.58 -5.48
C ASP A 397 18.80 -31.19 -4.95
N TYR A 398 19.12 -30.26 -5.85
CA TYR A 398 19.36 -28.85 -5.53
C TYR A 398 18.15 -28.19 -4.88
N PHE A 399 16.94 -28.38 -5.45
CA PHE A 399 15.72 -27.82 -4.89
C PHE A 399 15.45 -28.32 -3.47
N ILE A 400 15.61 -29.62 -3.22
CA ILE A 400 15.46 -30.21 -1.88
C ILE A 400 16.48 -29.62 -0.90
N LYS A 401 17.74 -29.49 -1.32
CA LYS A 401 18.82 -28.91 -0.49
C LYS A 401 18.54 -27.44 -0.18
N GLY A 402 18.17 -26.65 -1.19
CA GLY A 402 17.83 -25.24 -1.06
C GLY A 402 16.63 -25.02 -0.13
N MET A 403 15.57 -25.82 -0.26
CA MET A 403 14.41 -25.76 0.63
C MET A 403 14.78 -26.09 2.08
N LYS A 404 15.59 -27.14 2.31
CA LYS A 404 16.06 -27.48 3.67
C LYS A 404 16.85 -26.34 4.31
N PHE A 405 17.75 -25.72 3.54
CA PHE A 405 18.53 -24.58 4.00
C PHE A 405 17.64 -23.37 4.29
N ALA A 406 16.75 -23.00 3.36
CA ALA A 406 15.83 -21.89 3.53
C ALA A 406 14.92 -22.10 4.75
N ILE A 407 14.48 -23.34 4.98
CA ILE A 407 13.67 -23.69 6.14
C ILE A 407 14.46 -23.47 7.44
N ARG A 408 15.72 -23.91 7.50
CA ARG A 408 16.58 -23.71 8.68
C ARG A 408 16.88 -22.23 8.94
N LEU A 409 17.04 -21.45 7.88
CA LEU A 409 17.34 -20.03 7.98
C LEU A 409 16.13 -19.22 8.46
N TYR A 410 14.97 -19.42 7.86
CA TYR A 410 13.83 -18.55 8.11
C TYR A 410 12.98 -18.99 9.30
N VAL A 411 12.84 -20.27 9.65
CA VAL A 411 11.95 -20.71 10.75
C VAL A 411 12.30 -19.97 12.05
N PRO A 412 13.58 -19.89 12.49
CA PRO A 412 13.93 -19.19 13.72
C PRO A 412 13.62 -17.69 13.66
N ILE A 413 13.90 -17.04 12.53
CA ILE A 413 13.64 -15.60 12.32
C ILE A 413 12.14 -15.31 12.40
N TYR A 414 11.32 -16.17 11.78
CA TYR A 414 9.86 -16.06 11.84
C TYR A 414 9.30 -16.38 13.21
N ALA A 415 9.84 -17.38 13.90
CA ALA A 415 9.46 -17.70 15.26
C ALA A 415 9.69 -16.48 16.16
N VAL A 416 10.86 -15.85 16.11
CA VAL A 416 11.15 -14.66 16.93
C VAL A 416 10.28 -13.46 16.51
N SER A 417 10.15 -13.18 15.22
CA SER A 417 9.38 -12.02 14.73
C SER A 417 7.86 -12.14 14.90
N VAL A 418 7.32 -13.36 14.96
CA VAL A 418 5.89 -13.60 15.24
C VAL A 418 5.64 -13.72 16.73
N LEU A 419 6.47 -14.46 17.46
CA LEU A 419 6.30 -14.70 18.89
C LEU A 419 6.60 -13.45 19.69
N ALA A 420 7.70 -12.72 19.46
CA ALA A 420 8.08 -11.60 20.33
C ALA A 420 7.04 -10.45 20.37
N PRO A 421 6.43 -9.99 19.26
CA PRO A 421 5.43 -8.93 19.30
C PRO A 421 4.04 -9.42 19.74
N LYS A 422 3.71 -10.69 19.50
CA LYS A 422 2.37 -11.26 19.79
C LYS A 422 2.33 -12.10 21.07
N TYR A 423 3.46 -12.33 21.74
CA TYR A 423 3.57 -13.12 22.97
C TYR A 423 2.62 -12.62 24.06
N LYS A 424 2.49 -11.29 24.22
CA LYS A 424 1.49 -10.70 25.16
C LYS A 424 0.04 -10.99 24.77
N ARG A 425 -0.28 -11.06 23.47
CA ARG A 425 -1.62 -11.44 22.97
C ARG A 425 -1.88 -12.95 23.08
N TRP A 426 -0.84 -13.79 23.07
CA TRP A 426 -0.99 -15.25 23.16
C TRP A 426 -1.29 -15.76 24.57
N ILE A 427 -0.90 -15.00 25.61
CA ILE A 427 -1.12 -15.40 27.01
C ILE A 427 -2.57 -15.15 27.46
N GLY A 428 -3.33 -14.29 26.76
CA GLY A 428 -4.69 -13.91 27.16
C GLY A 428 -5.67 -13.60 26.03
N GLY A 429 -5.36 -13.92 24.77
CA GLY A 429 -6.20 -13.64 23.60
C GLY A 429 -6.26 -14.80 22.59
N PRO A 430 -7.10 -14.69 21.55
CA PRO A 430 -7.26 -15.75 20.56
C PRO A 430 -5.95 -16.02 19.82
N ARG A 431 -5.62 -17.30 19.66
CA ARG A 431 -4.41 -17.74 18.96
C ARG A 431 -4.52 -17.35 17.48
N PRO A 432 -3.44 -16.83 16.85
CA PRO A 432 -3.45 -16.52 15.44
C PRO A 432 -3.56 -17.79 14.61
N GLU A 433 -4.26 -17.70 13.49
CA GLU A 433 -4.33 -18.79 12.52
C GLU A 433 -2.93 -19.14 12.00
N LEU A 434 -2.49 -20.37 12.29
CA LEU A 434 -1.14 -20.84 11.94
C LEU A 434 -1.00 -21.14 10.45
N ALA A 435 -2.08 -21.57 9.78
CA ALA A 435 -2.01 -22.00 8.39
C ALA A 435 -1.61 -20.88 7.40
N PRO A 436 -2.19 -19.66 7.44
CA PRO A 436 -1.74 -18.56 6.58
C PRO A 436 -0.28 -18.15 6.83
N LEU A 437 0.17 -18.21 8.09
CA LEU A 437 1.55 -17.90 8.48
C LEU A 437 2.53 -18.94 7.90
N VAL A 438 2.20 -20.23 8.01
CA VAL A 438 2.98 -21.33 7.44
C VAL A 438 3.02 -21.23 5.91
N MET A 439 1.91 -20.90 5.26
CA MET A 439 1.88 -20.72 3.80
C MET A 439 2.74 -19.53 3.35
N ARG A 440 2.66 -18.39 4.05
CA ARG A 440 3.54 -17.24 3.78
C ARG A 440 5.01 -17.65 3.94
N TYR A 441 5.31 -18.41 4.99
CA TYR A 441 6.65 -18.92 5.28
C TYR A 441 7.22 -19.82 4.17
N LEU A 442 6.44 -20.81 3.74
CA LEU A 442 6.83 -21.73 2.67
C LEU A 442 7.07 -21.00 1.34
N ARG A 443 6.27 -19.96 1.05
CA ARG A 443 6.47 -19.09 -0.12
C ARG A 443 7.83 -18.39 -0.12
N THR A 444 8.28 -17.87 1.02
CA THR A 444 9.62 -17.25 1.12
C THR A 444 10.75 -18.27 1.00
N CYS A 445 10.58 -19.47 1.58
CA CYS A 445 11.55 -20.55 1.39
C CYS A 445 11.67 -20.95 -0.09
N CYS A 446 10.52 -21.04 -0.76
CA CYS A 446 10.45 -21.31 -2.19
C CYS A 446 11.10 -20.19 -3.00
N CYS A 447 10.82 -18.92 -2.68
CA CYS A 447 11.45 -17.77 -3.33
C CYS A 447 12.98 -17.83 -3.23
N LEU A 448 13.54 -18.01 -2.03
CA LEU A 448 14.99 -18.11 -1.85
C LEU A 448 15.60 -19.26 -2.67
N THR A 449 14.94 -20.41 -2.69
CA THR A 449 15.39 -21.56 -3.49
C THR A 449 15.34 -21.25 -4.99
N MET A 450 14.25 -20.62 -5.45
CA MET A 450 14.04 -20.27 -6.85
C MET A 450 14.99 -19.18 -7.36
N LEU A 451 15.50 -18.30 -6.49
CA LEU A 451 16.50 -17.29 -6.85
C LEU A 451 17.73 -17.90 -7.52
N TYR A 452 18.13 -19.11 -7.14
CA TYR A 452 19.27 -19.79 -7.73
C TYR A 452 18.87 -20.94 -8.66
N GLN A 453 17.72 -21.58 -8.42
CA GLN A 453 17.24 -22.65 -9.28
C GLN A 453 16.90 -22.16 -10.70
N VAL A 454 16.25 -21.00 -10.83
CA VAL A 454 15.88 -20.43 -12.12
C VAL A 454 17.09 -20.11 -13.00
N PRO A 455 18.11 -19.36 -12.53
CA PRO A 455 19.30 -19.09 -13.35
C PRO A 455 20.07 -20.35 -13.70
N LEU A 456 20.18 -21.33 -12.79
CA LEU A 456 20.83 -22.61 -13.08
C LEU A 456 20.06 -23.39 -14.16
N GLY A 457 18.73 -23.44 -14.07
CA GLY A 457 17.88 -24.10 -15.07
C GLY A 457 18.00 -23.45 -16.44
N PHE A 458 18.00 -22.12 -16.49
CA PHE A 458 18.23 -21.39 -17.74
C PHE A 458 19.64 -21.65 -18.31
N SER A 459 20.65 -21.74 -17.45
CA SER A 459 22.03 -22.06 -17.85
C SER A 459 22.13 -23.44 -18.52
N CYS A 460 21.40 -24.44 -18.01
CA CYS A 460 21.33 -25.79 -18.59
C CYS A 460 20.53 -25.84 -19.90
N LEU A 461 19.47 -25.04 -20.02
CA LEU A 461 18.60 -25.02 -21.20
C LEU A 461 19.13 -24.15 -22.34
N SER A 462 19.96 -23.15 -22.05
CA SER A 462 20.50 -22.24 -23.06
C SER A 462 21.51 -22.98 -23.95
N PRO A 463 21.32 -23.02 -25.29
CA PRO A 463 22.27 -23.63 -26.20
C PRO A 463 23.39 -22.67 -26.63
N SER A 464 23.40 -21.41 -26.15
CA SER A 464 24.35 -20.40 -26.63
C SER A 464 25.76 -20.65 -26.12
N ASP A 465 26.74 -20.47 -27.00
CA ASP A 465 28.18 -20.41 -26.77
C ASP A 465 28.65 -19.06 -26.16
N ARG A 466 27.78 -18.06 -26.11
CA ARG A 466 28.05 -16.76 -25.48
C ARG A 466 27.86 -16.83 -23.97
N HIS A 467 28.71 -17.59 -23.28
CA HIS A 467 28.60 -17.90 -21.86
C HIS A 467 28.35 -16.66 -20.97
N ARG A 468 29.06 -15.56 -21.20
CA ARG A 468 28.89 -14.33 -20.41
C ARG A 468 27.53 -13.66 -20.62
N ALA A 469 27.01 -13.67 -21.85
CA ALA A 469 25.68 -13.15 -22.13
C ALA A 469 24.59 -14.03 -21.48
N THR A 470 24.76 -15.35 -21.54
CA THR A 470 23.89 -16.31 -20.84
C THR A 470 23.90 -16.08 -19.33
N VAL A 471 25.06 -15.83 -18.73
CA VAL A 471 25.19 -15.52 -17.29
C VAL A 471 24.42 -14.26 -16.91
N ARG A 472 24.53 -13.18 -17.71
CA ARG A 472 23.77 -11.94 -17.47
C ARG A 472 22.27 -12.14 -17.58
N MET A 473 21.83 -12.87 -18.60
CA MET A 473 20.42 -13.22 -18.80
C MET A 473 19.88 -14.12 -17.67
N ALA A 474 20.66 -15.11 -17.23
CA ALA A 474 20.33 -15.94 -16.08
C ALA A 474 20.17 -15.08 -14.81
N GLY A 475 21.10 -14.16 -14.58
CA GLY A 475 21.01 -13.22 -13.46
C GLY A 475 19.77 -12.33 -13.53
N ALA A 476 19.38 -11.84 -14.71
CA ALA A 476 18.13 -11.10 -14.88
C ALA A 476 16.90 -11.98 -14.57
N LEU A 477 16.88 -13.23 -15.06
CA LEU A 477 15.77 -14.18 -14.84
C LEU A 477 15.60 -14.62 -13.39
N THR A 478 16.61 -14.41 -12.54
CA THR A 478 16.53 -14.65 -11.10
C THR A 478 15.35 -13.91 -10.46
N THR A 479 14.94 -12.75 -10.99
CA THR A 479 13.80 -12.00 -10.44
C THR A 479 12.45 -12.65 -10.67
N LEU A 480 12.34 -13.64 -11.56
CA LEU A 480 11.12 -14.44 -11.68
C LEU A 480 10.82 -15.21 -10.38
N ALA A 481 11.83 -15.46 -9.54
CA ALA A 481 11.64 -16.04 -8.22
C ALA A 481 10.75 -15.17 -7.30
N PHE A 482 10.69 -13.85 -7.54
CA PHE A 482 9.83 -12.95 -6.75
C PHE A 482 8.33 -13.19 -6.98
N VAL A 483 7.94 -13.87 -8.07
CA VAL A 483 6.55 -14.30 -8.28
C VAL A 483 6.09 -15.24 -7.16
N ALA A 484 6.99 -16.06 -6.61
CA ALA A 484 6.70 -16.94 -5.48
C ALA A 484 6.60 -16.19 -4.13
N GLU A 485 7.19 -14.99 -4.04
CA GLU A 485 7.19 -14.19 -2.81
C GLU A 485 5.90 -13.38 -2.68
N HIS A 486 5.47 -13.21 -1.42
CA HIS A 486 4.30 -12.40 -1.10
C HIS A 486 4.60 -10.91 -1.34
N GLU A 487 3.66 -10.16 -1.91
CA GLU A 487 3.80 -8.73 -2.28
C GLU A 487 4.45 -7.88 -1.18
N HIS A 488 3.91 -7.93 0.04
CA HIS A 488 4.46 -7.23 1.22
C HIS A 488 5.95 -7.53 1.54
N ARG A 489 6.51 -8.66 1.09
CA ARG A 489 7.93 -9.01 1.34
C ARG A 489 8.86 -8.78 0.17
N ARG A 490 8.33 -8.59 -1.05
CA ARG A 490 9.15 -8.40 -2.26
C ARG A 490 10.10 -7.22 -2.13
N GLY A 491 9.62 -6.09 -1.58
CA GLY A 491 10.44 -4.91 -1.33
C GLY A 491 11.67 -5.18 -0.46
N SER A 492 11.51 -5.92 0.65
CA SER A 492 12.64 -6.28 1.53
C SER A 492 13.65 -7.19 0.85
N VAL A 493 13.19 -8.16 0.06
CA VAL A 493 14.06 -9.08 -0.68
C VAL A 493 14.85 -8.32 -1.76
N ILE A 494 14.19 -7.41 -2.48
CA ILE A 494 14.83 -6.59 -3.51
C ILE A 494 15.84 -5.62 -2.92
N LYS A 495 15.56 -5.02 -1.75
CA LYS A 495 16.53 -4.21 -1.01
C LYS A 495 17.80 -5.02 -0.72
N ALA A 496 17.64 -6.26 -0.24
CA ALA A 496 18.78 -7.15 0.00
C ALA A 496 19.58 -7.45 -1.28
N VAL A 497 18.91 -7.79 -2.38
CA VAL A 497 19.56 -7.99 -3.70
C VAL A 497 20.27 -6.72 -4.17
N GLY A 498 19.64 -5.57 -4.00
CA GLY A 498 20.21 -4.25 -4.31
C GLY A 498 21.49 -3.99 -3.54
N VAL A 499 21.53 -4.27 -2.24
CA VAL A 499 22.73 -4.08 -1.39
C VAL A 499 23.94 -4.85 -1.94
N TYR A 500 23.78 -6.13 -2.25
CA TYR A 500 24.86 -6.94 -2.80
C TYR A 500 25.26 -6.46 -4.20
N SER A 501 24.29 -6.08 -5.03
CA SER A 501 24.52 -5.58 -6.40
C SER A 501 25.30 -4.28 -6.40
N THR A 502 24.89 -3.28 -5.60
CA THR A 502 25.56 -1.99 -5.47
C THR A 502 26.98 -2.16 -4.95
N GLY A 503 27.19 -3.04 -3.95
CA GLY A 503 28.52 -3.35 -3.43
C GLY A 503 29.45 -3.95 -4.51
N ALA A 504 28.96 -4.93 -5.27
CA ALA A 504 29.72 -5.56 -6.34
C ALA A 504 30.07 -4.58 -7.47
N VAL A 505 29.10 -3.78 -7.93
CA VAL A 505 29.32 -2.77 -8.98
C VAL A 505 30.31 -1.69 -8.52
N ALA A 506 30.19 -1.21 -7.27
CA ALA A 506 31.12 -0.23 -6.72
C ALA A 506 32.55 -0.77 -6.69
N ALA A 507 32.75 -2.02 -6.27
CA ALA A 507 34.07 -2.62 -6.24
C ALA A 507 34.70 -2.74 -7.64
N ARG A 508 33.90 -3.06 -8.66
CA ARG A 508 34.34 -3.07 -10.07
C ARG A 508 34.80 -1.71 -10.55
N ILE A 509 34.03 -0.66 -10.24
CA ILE A 509 34.36 0.71 -10.62
C ILE A 509 35.66 1.14 -9.94
N VAL A 510 35.80 0.86 -8.64
CA VAL A 510 37.02 1.15 -7.87
C VAL A 510 38.24 0.44 -8.46
N ALA A 511 38.11 -0.84 -8.78
CA ALA A 511 39.19 -1.62 -9.40
C ALA A 511 39.54 -1.11 -10.79
N ALA A 512 38.55 -0.81 -11.64
CA ALA A 512 38.76 -0.32 -13.00
C ALA A 512 39.38 1.09 -13.04
N LEU A 513 39.02 1.96 -12.10
CA LEU A 513 39.54 3.33 -12.01
C LEU A 513 40.82 3.43 -11.17
N GLY A 514 41.31 2.33 -10.58
CA GLY A 514 42.54 2.33 -9.78
C GLY A 514 42.46 3.24 -8.55
N VAL A 515 41.28 3.37 -7.93
CA VAL A 515 41.06 4.33 -6.82
C VAL A 515 41.84 3.89 -5.58
N SER A 516 42.64 4.79 -5.00
CA SER A 516 43.44 4.48 -3.82
C SER A 516 42.58 4.09 -2.60
N PRO A 517 43.07 3.22 -1.69
CA PRO A 517 42.31 2.81 -0.49
C PRO A 517 41.88 3.99 0.40
N LYS A 518 42.68 5.06 0.46
CA LYS A 518 42.33 6.29 1.19
C LYS A 518 41.15 7.01 0.54
N ALA A 519 41.15 7.13 -0.79
CA ALA A 519 40.05 7.72 -1.55
C ALA A 519 38.76 6.88 -1.47
N VAL A 520 38.87 5.54 -1.45
CA VAL A 520 37.72 4.63 -1.23
C VAL A 520 37.10 4.86 0.14
N LYS A 521 37.92 4.94 1.20
CA LYS A 521 37.42 5.21 2.57
C LYS A 521 36.73 6.57 2.67
N LEU A 522 37.33 7.61 2.08
CA LEU A 522 36.74 8.95 2.06
C LEU A 522 35.42 8.96 1.26
N GLY A 523 35.39 8.32 0.10
CA GLY A 523 34.18 8.18 -0.72
C GLY A 523 33.06 7.43 0.00
N GLN A 524 33.36 6.35 0.71
CA GLN A 524 32.40 5.62 1.53
C GLN A 524 31.81 6.49 2.65
N LEU A 525 32.64 7.32 3.29
CA LEU A 525 32.20 8.24 4.34
C LEU A 525 31.28 9.33 3.78
N VAL A 526 31.64 9.91 2.63
CA VAL A 526 30.82 10.92 1.94
C VAL A 526 29.48 10.31 1.50
N LEU A 527 29.51 9.14 0.85
CA LEU A 527 28.30 8.45 0.38
C LEU A 527 27.37 8.08 1.53
N LEU A 528 27.91 7.53 2.64
CA LEU A 528 27.09 7.22 3.80
C LEU A 528 26.49 8.49 4.42
N SER A 529 27.29 9.54 4.57
CA SER A 529 26.80 10.81 5.15
C SER A 529 25.68 11.42 4.30
N ALA A 530 25.84 11.42 2.98
CA ALA A 530 24.83 11.89 2.05
C ALA A 530 23.56 11.01 2.10
N ALA A 531 23.72 9.69 2.08
CA ALA A 531 22.58 8.76 2.15
C ALA A 531 21.81 8.89 3.47
N MET A 532 22.51 8.96 4.61
CA MET A 532 21.87 9.16 5.91
C MET A 532 21.19 10.52 6.01
N THR A 533 21.75 11.56 5.39
CA THR A 533 21.10 12.88 5.29
C THR A 533 19.75 12.76 4.58
N VAL A 534 19.69 12.07 3.45
CA VAL A 534 18.43 11.83 2.72
C VAL A 534 17.45 11.01 3.57
N ILE A 535 17.91 9.92 4.19
CA ILE A 535 17.06 9.03 5.03
C ILE A 535 16.46 9.80 6.21
N PHE A 536 17.26 10.61 6.91
CA PHE A 536 16.80 11.33 8.11
C PHE A 536 16.02 12.60 7.80
N GLN A 537 16.23 13.23 6.64
CA GLN A 537 15.35 14.31 6.17
C GLN A 537 13.98 13.80 5.73
N ARG A 538 13.85 12.51 5.40
CA ARG A 538 12.67 11.90 4.78
C ARG A 538 12.37 10.55 5.43
N THR A 539 12.10 10.58 6.72
CA THR A 539 11.83 9.37 7.51
C THR A 539 10.56 8.69 7.00
N THR A 540 10.66 7.43 6.57
CA THR A 540 9.51 6.64 6.12
C THR A 540 8.74 6.04 7.31
N PRO A 541 7.42 5.75 7.15
CA PRO A 541 6.56 5.27 8.25
C PRO A 541 6.90 3.86 8.80
N ASP A 542 7.73 3.08 8.12
CA ASP A 542 7.91 1.64 8.35
C ASP A 542 8.56 1.26 9.70
N SER A 543 8.99 2.23 10.50
CA SER A 543 9.55 1.96 11.83
C SER A 543 9.14 2.97 12.90
N SER A 544 7.82 3.14 13.09
CA SER A 544 7.24 4.02 14.13
C SER A 544 7.92 3.92 15.51
N ARG A 545 8.33 2.72 15.94
CA ARG A 545 9.08 2.51 17.20
C ARG A 545 10.50 3.10 17.20
N MET A 546 11.21 2.99 16.08
CA MET A 546 12.57 3.52 15.97
C MET A 546 12.53 5.04 15.81
N THR A 547 11.52 5.56 15.09
CA THR A 547 11.22 6.99 15.02
C THR A 547 10.87 7.56 16.40
N GLN A 548 10.03 6.86 17.19
CA GLN A 548 9.71 7.24 18.57
C GLN A 548 10.93 7.23 19.50
N MET A 549 11.85 6.27 19.33
CA MET A 549 13.10 6.20 20.11
C MET A 549 14.11 7.30 19.72
N LEU A 550 14.23 7.63 18.44
CA LEU A 550 15.22 8.57 17.92
C LEU A 550 14.78 10.04 18.02
N TYR A 551 13.49 10.30 17.86
CA TYR A 551 12.94 11.65 17.77
C TYR A 551 11.99 12.01 18.92
N GLY A 552 11.75 11.09 19.86
CA GLY A 552 10.76 11.28 20.92
C GLY A 552 9.32 11.12 20.43
N TYR A 553 8.35 11.28 21.32
CA TYR A 553 6.93 11.30 20.97
C TYR A 553 6.66 12.55 20.13
N SER A 554 6.27 12.36 18.88
CA SER A 554 5.84 13.45 17.99
C SER A 554 4.36 13.25 17.73
N ASP A 555 3.54 14.24 18.09
CA ASP A 555 2.09 14.27 17.82
C ASP A 555 1.76 14.48 16.33
N LYS A 556 2.78 14.50 15.46
CA LYS A 556 2.55 14.47 14.02
C LYS A 556 2.11 13.05 13.62
N PRO A 557 0.89 12.88 13.08
CA PRO A 557 0.49 11.60 12.54
C PRO A 557 1.50 11.19 11.47
N ALA A 558 1.92 9.92 11.53
CA ALA A 558 2.78 9.34 10.52
C ALA A 558 2.10 9.55 9.16
N SER A 559 2.67 10.42 8.31
CA SER A 559 2.16 10.63 6.97
C SER A 559 2.18 9.30 6.24
N THR A 560 1.01 8.70 6.05
CA THR A 560 0.84 7.61 5.10
C THR A 560 1.25 8.15 3.73
N GLY A 561 1.91 7.33 2.90
CA GLY A 561 2.61 7.75 1.68
C GLY A 561 1.80 8.53 0.63
N ASP A 562 0.51 8.75 0.86
CA ASP A 562 -0.37 9.60 0.06
C ASP A 562 -0.15 11.11 0.30
N ASP A 563 0.18 11.55 1.52
CA ASP A 563 0.30 13.00 1.83
C ASP A 563 1.52 13.66 1.17
N ALA A 564 2.58 12.89 0.88
CA ALA A 564 3.78 13.39 0.21
C ALA A 564 3.58 13.64 -1.31
N ARG A 565 2.51 13.10 -1.91
CA ARG A 565 2.21 13.27 -3.34
C ARG A 565 1.36 14.50 -3.65
N VAL A 566 0.59 14.98 -2.68
CA VAL A 566 -0.28 16.15 -2.85
C VAL A 566 0.55 17.45 -2.89
N ALA A 567 1.76 17.47 -2.32
CA ALA A 567 2.61 18.67 -2.30
C ALA A 567 3.45 18.91 -3.57
N LYS A 568 3.35 18.06 -4.61
CA LYS A 568 4.15 18.16 -5.86
C LYS A 568 3.32 18.27 -7.15
N ARG A 569 2.03 18.59 -7.07
CA ARG A 569 1.23 18.98 -8.24
C ARG A 569 0.71 20.39 -8.12
#